data_AF-K9VIR8-F1
#
_entry.id   AF-K9VIR8-F1
#
_cell.length_a   1.000
_cell.length_b   1.000
_cell.length_c   1.000
_cell.angle_alpha   90.00
_cell.angle_beta   90.00
_cell.angle_gamma   90.00
#
_symmetry.space_group_name_H-M   'P 1'
#
loop_
_entity.id
_entity.type
_entity.pdbx_description
1 polymer ?
#
loop_
_entity_poly.entity_id
_entity_poly.type
_entity_poly.pdbx_seq_one_letter_code
_entity_poly.pdbx_strand_id
1 'polypeptide(L)'
;MKVSEIILNQINLLGTKVEVVGYLILYGDLGFLSTDFANILSSQNHRESILIEQPIKLKEQLLKKVPPYIGGPPYEDFVTIIGTLCESHQEPFPIALTHINLLILKIKEGKNIYHIEMP
;
A
#
# COMPACT_ATOMS: atom_id res chain seq x y z
N MET A 1 -11.83 2.84 2.81
CA MET A 1 -11.54 4.29 2.71
C MET A 1 -10.43 4.51 1.70
N LYS A 2 -10.50 5.57 0.90
CA LYS A 2 -9.42 5.93 -0.02
C LYS A 2 -8.22 6.50 0.75
N VAL A 3 -7.01 6.39 0.19
CA VAL A 3 -5.79 6.99 0.77
C VAL A 3 -6.00 8.46 1.15
N SER A 4 -6.58 9.27 0.26
CA SER A 4 -6.85 10.69 0.52
C SER A 4 -7.78 10.94 1.71
N GLU A 5 -8.80 10.09 1.90
CA GLU A 5 -9.73 10.20 3.03
C GLU A 5 -9.02 9.90 4.36
N ILE A 6 -8.10 8.94 4.36
CA ILE A 6 -7.32 8.60 5.54
C ILE A 6 -6.34 9.72 5.88
N ILE A 7 -5.62 10.26 4.90
CA ILE A 7 -4.70 11.38 5.12
C ILE A 7 -5.44 12.58 5.74
N LEU A 8 -6.64 12.90 5.25
CA LEU A 8 -7.48 13.98 5.79
C LEU A 8 -7.98 13.72 7.22
N ASN A 9 -8.14 12.46 7.62
CA ASN A 9 -8.70 12.08 8.92
C ASN A 9 -7.68 11.38 9.82
N GLN A 10 -6.38 11.47 9.50
CA GLN A 10 -5.35 10.58 10.05
C GLN A 10 -5.31 10.59 11.59
N ILE A 11 -5.42 11.76 12.21
CA ILE A 11 -5.36 11.93 13.68
C ILE A 11 -6.45 11.09 14.37
N ASN A 12 -7.65 11.01 13.79
CA ASN A 12 -8.77 10.27 14.36
C ASN A 12 -8.70 8.76 14.09
N LEU A 13 -7.84 8.34 13.16
CA LEU A 13 -7.71 6.95 12.72
C LEU A 13 -6.46 6.26 13.29
N LEU A 14 -5.55 6.99 13.93
CA LEU A 14 -4.35 6.42 14.55
C LEU A 14 -4.73 5.33 15.57
N GLY A 15 -4.02 4.21 15.52
CA GLY A 15 -4.27 3.02 16.35
C GLY A 15 -5.47 2.19 15.91
N THR A 16 -6.24 2.61 14.91
CA THR A 16 -7.42 1.89 14.44
C THR A 16 -7.11 0.97 13.26
N LYS A 17 -7.87 -0.12 13.17
CA LYS A 17 -7.86 -1.00 12.00
C LYS A 17 -8.68 -0.36 10.89
N VAL A 18 -8.04 -0.15 9.74
CA VAL A 18 -8.61 0.52 8.58
C VAL A 18 -8.54 -0.38 7.35
N GLU A 19 -9.58 -0.31 6.52
CA GLU A 19 -9.57 -0.84 5.16
C GLU A 19 -9.23 0.30 4.21
N VAL A 20 -8.07 0.21 3.57
CA VAL A 20 -7.50 1.25 2.73
C VAL A 20 -7.52 0.83 1.27
N VAL A 21 -7.92 1.75 0.41
CA VAL A 21 -8.03 1.56 -1.02
C VAL A 21 -7.11 2.57 -1.73
N GLY A 22 -6.20 2.07 -2.57
CA GLY A 22 -5.23 2.91 -3.28
C GLY A 22 -4.35 2.10 -4.23
N TYR A 23 -3.36 2.78 -4.82
CA TYR A 23 -2.33 2.11 -5.61
C TYR A 23 -1.21 1.63 -4.69
N LEU A 24 -0.85 0.35 -4.80
CA LEU A 24 0.31 -0.18 -4.10
C LEU A 24 1.57 0.04 -4.92
N ILE A 25 2.60 0.62 -4.30
CA ILE A 25 3.91 0.77 -4.89
C ILE A 25 4.91 0.04 -4.01
N LEU A 26 5.69 -0.87 -4.60
CA LEU A 26 6.78 -1.60 -3.95
C LEU A 26 8.06 -1.43 -4.78
N TYR A 27 9.01 -0.64 -4.28
CA TYR A 27 10.26 -0.32 -4.96
C TYR A 27 11.45 -0.44 -4.03
N GLY A 28 12.39 -1.35 -4.34
CA GLY A 28 13.47 -1.70 -3.42
C GLY A 28 12.91 -2.18 -2.08
N ASP A 29 13.32 -1.50 -1.01
CA ASP A 29 12.88 -1.73 0.37
C ASP A 29 11.79 -0.75 0.82
N LEU A 30 11.26 0.08 -0.08
CA LEU A 30 10.19 1.02 0.18
C LEU A 30 8.85 0.46 -0.32
N GLY A 31 7.80 0.61 0.49
CA GLY A 31 6.45 0.31 0.06
C GLY A 31 5.44 1.31 0.62
N PHE A 32 4.48 1.72 -0.20
CA PHE A 32 3.45 2.68 0.21
C PHE A 32 2.18 2.57 -0.64
N LEU A 33 1.10 3.10 -0.09
CA LEU A 33 -0.17 3.31 -0.78
C LEU A 33 -0.31 4.76 -1.22
N SER A 34 -0.66 4.98 -2.48
CA SER A 34 -0.87 6.32 -3.04
C SER A 34 -2.26 6.50 -3.67
N THR A 35 -2.65 7.76 -3.87
CA THR A 35 -3.90 8.16 -4.53
C THR A 35 -3.84 8.00 -6.04
N ASP A 36 -2.66 8.17 -6.63
CA ASP A 36 -2.41 8.09 -8.08
C ASP A 36 -1.03 7.49 -8.37
N PHE A 37 -0.94 6.79 -9.49
CA PHE A 37 0.27 6.20 -10.04
C PHE A 37 1.17 7.24 -10.74
N ALA A 38 0.60 8.29 -11.36
CA ALA A 38 1.32 9.20 -12.25
C ALA A 38 2.46 10.02 -11.58
N ASN A 39 2.65 9.84 -10.28
CA ASN A 39 3.23 10.85 -9.40
C ASN A 39 4.25 10.26 -8.40
N ILE A 40 4.65 9.00 -8.59
CA ILE A 40 5.54 8.20 -7.72
C ILE A 40 6.91 8.84 -7.44
N LEU A 41 7.38 9.75 -8.30
CA LEU A 41 8.73 10.33 -8.21
C LEU A 41 8.78 11.71 -7.53
N SER A 42 7.65 12.27 -7.09
CA SER A 42 7.62 13.57 -6.42
C SER A 42 7.56 13.40 -4.89
N SER A 43 8.45 14.08 -4.17
CA SER A 43 8.49 14.08 -2.69
C SER A 43 7.20 14.62 -2.06
N GLN A 44 6.41 15.43 -2.79
CA GLN A 44 5.11 15.90 -2.34
C GLN A 44 4.09 14.75 -2.25
N ASN A 45 4.16 13.75 -3.13
CA ASN A 45 3.19 12.65 -3.11
C ASN A 45 3.42 11.68 -1.96
N HIS A 46 4.65 11.56 -1.45
CA HIS A 46 4.90 10.74 -0.27
C HIS A 46 4.20 11.31 0.99
N ARG A 47 4.00 12.63 1.09
CA ARG A 47 3.19 13.25 2.17
C ARG A 47 1.70 12.93 2.06
N GLU A 48 1.23 12.63 0.86
CA GLU A 48 -0.16 12.24 0.56
C GLU A 48 -0.32 10.72 0.43
N SER A 49 0.69 9.96 0.86
CA SER A 49 0.75 8.51 0.78
C SER A 49 0.85 7.90 2.18
N ILE A 50 0.53 6.61 2.26
CA ILE A 50 0.59 5.85 3.52
C ILE A 50 1.72 4.83 3.39
N LEU A 51 2.73 4.93 4.24
CA LEU A 51 3.85 4.00 4.26
C LEU A 51 3.38 2.58 4.63
N ILE A 52 4.05 1.55 4.13
CA ILE A 52 3.94 0.17 4.62
C ILE A 52 5.17 -0.12 5.48
N GLU A 53 5.01 -0.46 6.76
CA GLU A 53 6.17 -0.68 7.66
C GLU A 53 7.02 -1.90 7.29
N GLN A 54 6.41 -2.94 6.73
CA GLN A 54 7.09 -4.20 6.39
C GLN A 54 6.97 -4.53 4.90
N PRO A 55 7.50 -3.67 4.01
CA PRO A 55 7.27 -3.78 2.58
C PRO A 55 7.95 -5.01 1.97
N ILE A 56 9.09 -5.45 2.52
CA ILE A 56 9.79 -6.67 2.09
C ILE A 56 8.93 -7.92 2.35
N LYS A 57 8.40 -8.08 3.58
CA LYS A 57 7.52 -9.19 3.93
C LYS A 57 6.27 -9.20 3.03
N LEU A 58 5.71 -8.02 2.76
CA LEU A 58 4.57 -7.88 1.85
C LEU A 58 4.92 -8.32 0.42
N LYS A 59 6.05 -7.87 -0.11
CA LYS A 59 6.57 -8.23 -1.43
C LYS A 59 6.80 -9.73 -1.57
N GLU A 60 7.40 -10.37 -0.57
CA GLU A 60 7.61 -11.83 -0.57
C GLU A 60 6.30 -12.61 -0.61
N GLN A 61 5.28 -12.17 0.15
CA GLN A 61 3.96 -12.82 0.15
C GLN A 61 3.24 -12.63 -1.18
N LEU A 62 3.36 -11.45 -1.79
CA LEU A 62 2.84 -11.18 -3.13
C LEU A 62 3.50 -12.08 -4.18
N LEU A 63 4.83 -12.18 -4.19
CA LEU A 63 5.57 -13.01 -5.15
C LEU A 63 5.24 -14.50 -5.08
N LYS A 64 4.79 -15.00 -3.91
CA LYS A 64 4.34 -16.39 -3.75
C LYS A 64 2.98 -16.66 -4.40
N LYS A 65 2.09 -15.67 -4.43
CA LYS A 65 0.68 -15.83 -4.84
C LYS A 65 0.34 -15.17 -6.17
N VAL A 66 1.16 -14.22 -6.60
CA VAL A 66 0.96 -13.41 -7.80
C VAL A 66 2.18 -13.62 -8.69
N PRO A 67 2.01 -14.11 -9.93
CA PRO A 67 3.13 -14.28 -10.84
C PRO A 67 3.83 -12.93 -11.07
N PRO A 68 5.17 -12.89 -11.13
CA PRO A 68 5.90 -11.64 -11.34
C PRO A 68 5.50 -11.03 -12.69
N TYR A 69 5.09 -9.76 -12.68
CA TYR A 69 4.81 -9.01 -13.90
C TYR A 69 6.13 -8.74 -14.65
N ILE A 70 6.24 -9.22 -15.89
CA ILE A 70 7.41 -9.00 -16.75
C ILE A 70 7.17 -7.72 -17.55
N GLY A 71 7.76 -6.58 -17.14
CA GLY A 71 7.74 -5.35 -17.94
C GLY A 71 7.60 -4.01 -17.19
N GLY A 72 7.49 -3.99 -15.86
CA GLY A 72 7.35 -2.77 -15.06
C GLY A 72 7.59 -3.02 -13.57
N PRO A 73 7.49 -2.00 -12.69
CA PRO A 73 7.51 -2.21 -11.25
C PRO A 73 6.51 -3.33 -10.88
N PRO A 74 6.88 -4.23 -9.96
CA PRO A 74 6.29 -5.57 -9.89
C PRO A 74 4.80 -5.62 -9.53
N TYR A 75 4.22 -4.50 -9.08
CA TYR A 75 2.80 -4.35 -8.75
C TYR A 75 2.40 -2.88 -9.00
N GLU A 76 1.68 -2.62 -10.09
CA GLU A 76 1.10 -1.30 -10.43
C GLU A 76 -0.42 -1.37 -10.34
N ASP A 77 -0.91 -1.82 -9.20
CA ASP A 77 -2.27 -2.33 -9.10
C ASP A 77 -3.06 -1.65 -8.00
N PHE A 78 -4.35 -1.51 -8.29
CA PHE A 78 -5.31 -1.01 -7.33
C PHE A 78 -5.56 -2.08 -6.28
N VAL A 79 -5.23 -1.78 -5.03
CA VAL A 79 -5.36 -2.70 -3.91
C VAL A 79 -6.42 -2.25 -2.92
N THR A 80 -6.90 -3.23 -2.17
CA THR A 80 -7.56 -3.00 -0.88
C THR A 80 -6.73 -3.69 0.18
N ILE A 81 -6.21 -2.93 1.14
CA ILE A 81 -5.37 -3.42 2.25
C ILE A 81 -6.10 -3.18 3.56
N ILE A 82 -6.15 -4.20 4.41
CA ILE A 82 -6.63 -4.07 5.79
C ILE A 82 -5.43 -4.13 6.72
N GLY A 83 -5.21 -3.08 7.51
CA GLY A 83 -4.15 -3.02 8.51
C GLY A 83 -4.46 -1.99 9.60
N THR A 84 -3.55 -1.81 10.54
CA THR A 84 -3.67 -0.81 11.61
C THR A 84 -2.88 0.43 11.23
N LEU A 85 -3.50 1.61 11.37
CA LEU A 85 -2.83 2.87 11.10
C LEU A 85 -1.96 3.29 12.28
N CYS A 86 -0.73 3.72 12.03
CA CYS A 86 0.17 4.26 13.03
C CYS A 86 0.90 5.50 12.50
N GLU A 87 1.57 6.21 13.40
CA GLU A 87 2.50 7.27 13.02
C GLU A 87 3.66 6.65 12.24
N SER A 88 4.11 7.34 11.20
CA SER A 88 5.29 6.93 10.46
C SER A 88 6.54 7.55 11.10
N HIS A 89 7.60 6.75 11.21
CA HIS A 89 8.93 7.21 11.61
C HIS A 89 9.83 7.54 10.42
N GLN A 90 9.33 7.43 9.20
CA GLN A 90 10.08 7.65 7.98
C GLN A 90 9.52 8.83 7.19
N GLU A 91 10.28 9.92 7.18
CA GLU A 91 9.97 11.08 6.34
C GLU A 91 10.02 10.72 4.84
N PRO A 92 9.15 11.32 4.01
CA PRO A 92 8.17 12.34 4.34
C PRO A 92 6.75 11.79 4.57
N PHE A 93 6.61 10.51 4.93
CA PHE A 93 5.31 9.90 5.16
C PHE A 93 4.79 10.28 6.55
N PRO A 94 3.58 10.86 6.68
CA PRO A 94 3.04 11.22 7.98
C PRO A 94 2.50 10.01 8.76
N ILE A 95 2.03 8.98 8.05
CA ILE A 95 1.42 7.78 8.62
C ILE A 95 1.88 6.52 7.90
N ALA A 96 1.80 5.41 8.63
CA ALA A 96 2.12 4.09 8.13
C ALA A 96 0.98 3.10 8.42
N LEU A 97 0.95 2.02 7.64
CA LEU A 97 0.17 0.83 7.89
C LEU A 97 1.09 -0.26 8.43
N THR A 98 0.66 -0.80 9.56
CA THR A 98 1.28 -1.93 10.22
C THR A 98 0.25 -3.04 10.42
N HIS A 99 0.68 -4.22 10.90
CA HIS A 99 -0.20 -5.36 11.18
C HIS A 99 -1.20 -5.66 10.04
N ILE A 100 -0.72 -5.64 8.79
CA ILE A 100 -1.56 -5.90 7.62
C ILE A 100 -2.10 -7.32 7.75
N ASN A 101 -3.43 -7.49 7.70
CA ASN A 101 -4.11 -8.77 7.80
C ASN A 101 -4.53 -9.32 6.44
N LEU A 102 -4.93 -8.43 5.53
CA LEU A 102 -5.48 -8.80 4.23
C LEU A 102 -5.02 -7.81 3.18
N LEU A 103 -4.67 -8.34 2.02
CA LEU A 103 -4.49 -7.58 0.79
C LEU A 103 -5.32 -8.23 -0.32
N ILE A 104 -6.11 -7.42 -1.01
CA ILE A 104 -6.83 -7.78 -2.23
C ILE A 104 -6.21 -7.02 -3.39
N LEU A 105 -5.55 -7.72 -4.30
CA LEU A 105 -4.89 -7.16 -5.48
C LEU A 105 -5.80 -7.29 -6.69
N LYS A 106 -6.06 -6.19 -7.41
CA LYS A 106 -6.80 -6.22 -8.69
C LYS A 106 -5.85 -5.87 -9.84
N ILE A 107 -5.51 -6.85 -10.66
CA ILE A 107 -4.59 -6.66 -11.79
C ILE A 107 -5.34 -6.25 -13.05
N LYS A 108 -5.01 -5.05 -13.57
CA LYS A 108 -5.75 -4.39 -14.66
C LYS A 108 -5.72 -5.20 -15.98
N GLU A 109 -4.62 -5.88 -16.27
CA GLU A 109 -4.46 -6.60 -17.54
C GLU A 109 -5.03 -8.03 -17.55
N GLY A 110 -5.54 -8.55 -16.42
CA GLY A 110 -5.95 -9.95 -16.32
C GLY A 110 -7.38 -10.23 -15.85
N LYS A 111 -8.14 -9.23 -15.36
CA LYS A 111 -9.35 -9.45 -14.53
C LYS A 111 -9.12 -10.41 -13.34
N ASN A 112 -7.87 -10.62 -12.93
CA ASN A 112 -7.52 -11.50 -11.83
C ASN A 112 -7.56 -10.72 -10.52
N ILE A 113 -8.31 -11.24 -9.56
CA ILE A 113 -8.39 -10.71 -8.19
C ILE A 113 -7.68 -11.71 -7.27
N TYR A 114 -6.64 -11.27 -6.58
CA TYR A 114 -5.88 -12.12 -5.66
C TYR A 114 -6.20 -11.73 -4.22
N HIS A 115 -6.56 -12.73 -3.41
CA HIS A 115 -6.80 -12.57 -1.98
C HIS A 115 -5.60 -13.10 -1.20
N ILE A 116 -4.94 -12.22 -0.44
CA ILE A 116 -3.68 -12.50 0.23
C ILE A 116 -3.84 -12.20 1.72
N GLU A 117 -4.07 -13.25 2.49
CA GLU A 117 -3.99 -13.20 3.95
C GLU A 117 -2.54 -13.13 4.39
N MET A 118 -2.27 -12.25 5.35
CA MET A 118 -0.96 -11.97 5.89
C MET A 118 -0.87 -12.55 7.32
N PRO A 119 0.20 -13.32 7.64
CA PRO A 119 0.39 -13.94 8.94
C PRO A 119 0.88 -12.96 10.01
#